data_AF-A0AA96MJ43-F1
#
_entry.id   AF-A0AA96MJ43-F1
#
_cell.length_a   1.000
_cell.length_b   1.000
_cell.length_c   1.000
_cell.angle_alpha   90.00
_cell.angle_beta   90.00
_cell.angle_gamma   90.00
#
_symmetry.space_group_name_H-M   'P 1'
#
loop_
_entity.id
_entity.type
_entity.pdbx_description
1 polymer ?
#
loop_
_entity_poly.entity_id
_entity_poly.type
_entity_poly.pdbx_seq_one_letter_code
_entity_poly.pdbx_strand_id
1 'polypeptide(L)'
;MNEGIEVFRQLTPEGIIARLERCGIESGPGLAGKLRRANNRSSFGGNGKVSTNPGRQVPGSYKQHYRVLVFNLCVLECRGLGAGTLGGVIHTGNLRPESGGIKRGTGAYADGQGRESPERGERSRIEIRNRAYAEGRNQGAAERGMSSEAEGGYAADVEERHGLGAGDNGAISIDNYGSGSGTGSGGGAPAPRGTIGILHSTAVRTLYSLGLDSGEVELRALGGRRYAVTGIKPLMPAAGEPLPQPYRSAAQALDRALALEPPGRTGLLMGMDPEFLLLRESTGRVVPASRYLPTDGIAGCDAGPPGTYGVFPVAELRPAPRGEPRALLAQLMSAAAQADRLIADRSLRWRAGGMPLPGWALGGHLHFSGVTLCAPLLRALDNYLALPMMLLEDDRAAARRPRYGVLGDFRRQPHGGFEYRTLPSFLVSPVIAKGAVCLAHLIVSHYEDLPLRPLDREDLHAAFYSGNKAPLRAVWPQLEAQLRALGGYSAAARSVDPLLRSIAAQQTWDESRDIRSLWRTAPPVNALPQEVRR
;
A
#
# COMPACT_ATOMS: atom_id res chain seq x y z
N MET A 1 1.78 14.77 20.82
CA MET A 1 0.41 14.40 20.33
C MET A 1 -0.06 15.49 19.39
N ASN A 2 -0.47 15.14 18.16
CA ASN A 2 -0.80 16.10 17.10
C ASN A 2 0.31 17.13 16.91
N GLU A 3 1.51 16.65 16.64
CA GLU A 3 2.68 17.54 16.50
C GLU A 3 2.54 18.51 15.31
N GLY A 4 1.75 18.15 14.30
CA GLY A 4 1.37 19.05 13.21
C GLY A 4 0.07 19.83 13.45
N ILE A 5 -0.38 20.04 14.69
CA ILE A 5 -1.57 20.87 14.94
C ILE A 5 -1.40 22.30 14.44
N GLU A 6 -0.20 22.87 14.56
CA GLU A 6 0.09 24.22 14.05
C GLU A 6 0.03 24.27 12.53
N VAL A 7 0.43 23.19 11.87
CA VAL A 7 0.28 23.02 10.42
C VAL A 7 -1.20 23.08 10.04
N PHE A 8 -2.05 22.32 10.75
CA PHE A 8 -3.50 22.35 10.51
C PHE A 8 -4.11 23.74 10.74
N ARG A 9 -3.69 24.44 11.80
CA ARG A 9 -4.18 25.79 12.15
C ARG A 9 -3.79 26.85 11.12
N GLN A 10 -2.64 26.71 10.48
CA GLN A 10 -2.16 27.63 9.45
C GLN A 10 -2.89 27.45 8.10
N LEU A 11 -3.59 26.33 7.91
CA LEU A 11 -4.34 26.11 6.67
C LEU A 11 -5.64 26.89 6.64
N THR A 12 -5.87 27.60 5.54
CA THR A 12 -7.20 28.11 5.22
C THR A 12 -8.15 26.94 4.93
N PRO A 13 -9.48 27.13 5.05
CA PRO A 13 -10.45 26.12 4.63
C PRO A 13 -10.24 25.62 3.20
N GLU A 14 -9.83 26.50 2.29
CA GLU A 14 -9.49 26.19 0.91
C GLU A 14 -8.18 25.39 0.82
N GLY A 15 -7.18 25.73 1.63
CA GLY A 15 -5.93 24.97 1.76
C GLY A 15 -6.15 23.54 2.29
N ILE A 16 -7.08 23.35 3.23
CA ILE A 16 -7.50 22.03 3.71
C ILE A 16 -8.09 21.22 2.55
N ILE A 17 -9.01 21.80 1.77
CA ILE A 17 -9.62 21.11 0.63
C ILE A 17 -8.57 20.76 -0.42
N ALA A 18 -7.69 21.70 -0.78
CA ALA A 18 -6.62 21.48 -1.74
C ALA A 18 -5.67 20.35 -1.30
N ARG A 19 -5.34 20.26 0.00
CA ARG A 19 -4.56 19.13 0.54
C ARG A 19 -5.26 17.80 0.37
N LEU A 20 -6.55 17.73 0.73
CA LEU A 20 -7.34 16.51 0.59
C LEU A 20 -7.40 16.06 -0.87
N GLU A 21 -7.65 16.97 -1.80
CA GLU A 21 -7.73 16.67 -3.24
C GLU A 21 -6.38 16.20 -3.81
N ARG A 22 -5.27 16.86 -3.46
CA ARG A 22 -3.92 16.38 -3.81
C ARG A 22 -3.63 15.02 -3.21
N CYS A 23 -4.25 14.70 -2.08
CA CYS A 23 -4.22 13.39 -1.47
C CYS A 23 -5.38 12.52 -1.92
N GLY A 24 -6.03 12.74 -3.07
CA GLY A 24 -7.04 11.85 -3.65
C GLY A 24 -8.26 11.59 -2.75
N ILE A 25 -8.54 12.48 -1.80
CA ILE A 25 -9.66 12.40 -0.87
C ILE A 25 -10.72 13.39 -1.33
N GLU A 26 -11.94 12.89 -1.54
CA GLU A 26 -13.07 13.74 -1.93
C GLU A 26 -13.54 14.59 -0.73
N SER A 27 -13.77 15.88 -0.94
CA SER A 27 -14.36 16.77 0.05
C SER A 27 -15.87 16.91 -0.17
N GLY A 28 -16.64 16.82 0.90
CA GLY A 28 -18.10 16.87 0.85
C GLY A 28 -18.64 18.31 0.84
N PRO A 29 -19.84 18.54 0.30
CA PRO A 29 -20.45 19.86 0.28
C PRO A 29 -20.65 20.36 1.71
N GLY A 30 -20.20 21.61 1.96
CA GLY A 30 -20.30 22.28 3.25
C GLY A 30 -19.09 22.13 4.17
N LEU A 31 -18.05 21.34 3.81
CA LEU A 31 -16.83 21.22 4.61
C LEU A 31 -16.15 22.58 4.84
N ALA A 32 -15.91 23.36 3.78
CA ALA A 32 -15.35 24.71 3.89
C ALA A 32 -16.19 25.61 4.82
N GLY A 33 -17.52 25.58 4.68
CA GLY A 33 -18.42 26.36 5.52
C GLY A 33 -18.37 25.97 7.00
N LYS A 34 -18.28 24.68 7.30
CA LYS A 34 -18.10 24.17 8.67
C LYS A 34 -16.75 24.61 9.25
N LEU A 35 -15.66 24.49 8.47
CA LEU A 35 -14.32 24.91 8.88
C LEU A 35 -14.26 26.42 9.17
N ARG A 36 -14.84 27.26 8.29
CA ARG A 36 -14.95 28.72 8.51
C ARG A 36 -15.69 29.06 9.80
N ARG A 37 -16.81 28.38 10.07
CA ARG A 37 -17.60 28.59 11.30
C ARG A 37 -16.84 28.16 12.56
N ALA A 38 -16.06 27.08 12.48
CA ALA A 38 -15.22 26.62 13.59
C ALA A 38 -14.13 27.65 13.94
N ASN A 39 -13.44 28.18 12.93
CA ASN A 39 -12.42 29.22 13.13
C ASN A 39 -12.98 30.52 13.73
N ASN A 40 -14.19 30.93 13.31
CA ASN A 40 -14.83 32.12 13.86
C ASN A 40 -15.29 31.95 15.32
N ARG A 41 -15.59 30.72 15.75
CA ARG A 41 -15.99 30.41 17.14
C ARG A 41 -14.81 30.37 18.11
N SER A 42 -13.58 30.12 17.65
CA SER A 42 -12.38 30.24 18.49
C SER A 42 -11.98 31.69 18.80
N SER A 43 -12.51 32.68 18.06
CA SER A 43 -12.24 34.11 18.25
C SER A 43 -13.29 34.87 19.05
N PHE A 44 -14.44 34.26 19.36
CA PHE A 44 -15.48 34.88 20.19
C PHE A 44 -16.06 33.84 21.16
N GLY A 45 -15.73 33.97 22.45
CA GLY A 45 -16.38 33.23 23.52
C GLY A 45 -17.87 33.60 23.55
N GLY A 46 -18.72 32.72 23.02
CA GLY A 46 -20.14 33.00 22.93
C GLY A 46 -20.97 31.76 22.63
N ASN A 47 -21.80 31.38 23.63
CA ASN A 47 -22.85 30.38 23.51
C ASN A 47 -23.81 30.71 22.35
N GLY A 48 -23.66 30.01 21.23
CA GLY A 48 -24.56 30.13 20.08
C GLY A 48 -25.29 28.83 19.80
N LYS A 49 -26.56 28.75 20.26
CA LYS A 49 -27.55 27.70 19.93
C LYS A 49 -27.53 27.40 18.42
N VAL A 50 -27.38 26.12 18.08
CA VAL A 50 -27.47 25.63 16.70
C VAL A 50 -28.95 25.59 16.31
N SER A 51 -29.35 26.48 15.41
CA SER A 51 -30.65 26.40 14.73
C SER A 51 -30.56 25.39 13.60
N THR A 52 -31.29 24.28 13.73
CA THR A 52 -31.52 23.32 12.66
C THR A 52 -32.75 23.75 11.87
N ASN A 53 -32.54 24.28 10.66
CA ASN A 53 -33.64 24.51 9.72
C ASN A 53 -33.89 23.19 8.94
N PRO A 54 -35.09 22.60 9.01
CA PRO A 54 -35.43 21.44 8.20
C PRO A 54 -36.08 21.92 6.89
N GLY A 55 -35.42 21.71 5.74
CA GLY A 55 -36.08 22.04 4.48
C GLY A 55 -35.18 21.95 3.25
N ARG A 56 -35.07 20.74 2.68
CA ARG A 56 -35.34 20.39 1.27
C ARG A 56 -34.92 18.93 1.06
N GLN A 57 -35.87 18.01 1.06
CA GLN A 57 -35.61 16.61 0.69
C GLN A 57 -35.39 16.55 -0.83
N VAL A 58 -34.18 16.19 -1.23
CA VAL A 58 -33.87 15.71 -2.58
C VAL A 58 -34.01 14.18 -2.56
N PRO A 59 -34.80 13.56 -3.44
CA PRO A 59 -34.96 12.11 -3.45
C PRO A 59 -33.73 11.42 -4.02
N GLY A 60 -33.31 10.30 -3.39
CA GLY A 60 -32.42 9.30 -4.01
C GLY A 60 -31.11 9.01 -3.26
N SER A 61 -30.99 7.77 -2.79
CA SER A 61 -29.91 7.13 -2.01
C SER A 61 -29.87 7.45 -0.52
N TYR A 62 -30.01 6.41 0.31
CA TYR A 62 -29.65 6.41 1.72
C TYR A 62 -28.17 6.78 1.85
N LYS A 63 -27.87 8.06 2.10
CA LYS A 63 -26.51 8.53 2.26
C LYS A 63 -26.07 8.20 3.67
N GLN A 64 -25.48 7.02 3.86
CA GLN A 64 -24.90 6.64 5.14
C GLN A 64 -23.77 7.62 5.50
N HIS A 65 -23.87 8.21 6.69
CA HIS A 65 -22.80 9.00 7.28
C HIS A 65 -22.06 8.16 8.32
N TYR A 66 -20.79 8.47 8.53
CA TYR A 66 -19.92 7.80 9.50
C TYR A 66 -19.13 8.82 10.31
N ARG A 67 -18.93 8.51 11.58
CA ARG A 67 -17.97 9.16 12.47
C ARG A 67 -16.86 8.17 12.77
N VAL A 68 -15.62 8.54 12.47
CA VAL A 68 -14.45 7.68 12.69
C VAL A 68 -13.50 8.38 13.66
N LEU A 69 -13.17 7.73 14.77
CA LEU A 69 -12.16 8.18 15.72
C LEU A 69 -10.84 7.52 15.40
N VAL A 70 -9.77 8.31 15.31
CA VAL A 70 -8.43 7.86 14.94
C VAL A 70 -7.43 8.35 15.97
N PHE A 71 -6.53 7.48 16.40
CA PHE A 71 -5.39 7.80 17.25
C PHE A 71 -4.12 7.18 16.69
N ASN A 72 -3.12 8.01 16.40
CA ASN A 72 -1.81 7.60 15.94
C ASN A 72 -1.87 6.53 14.83
N LEU A 73 -2.54 6.84 13.73
CA LEU A 73 -2.76 5.96 12.57
C LEU A 73 -3.67 4.74 12.82
N CYS A 74 -4.23 4.58 14.02
CA CYS A 74 -5.15 3.50 14.37
C CYS A 74 -6.59 4.00 14.43
N VAL A 75 -7.53 3.31 13.79
CA VAL A 75 -8.95 3.57 13.96
C VAL A 75 -9.40 2.95 15.28
N LEU A 76 -9.87 3.78 16.21
CA LEU A 76 -10.35 3.35 17.51
C LEU A 76 -11.84 2.98 17.49
N GLU A 77 -12.61 3.69 16.66
CA GLU A 77 -14.06 3.54 16.60
C GLU A 77 -14.59 4.02 15.25
N CYS A 78 -15.60 3.34 14.73
CA CYS A 78 -16.37 3.77 13.57
C CYS A 78 -17.88 3.60 13.85
N ARG A 79 -18.64 4.70 13.81
CA ARG A 79 -20.09 4.74 14.06
C ARG A 79 -20.86 5.29 12.86
N GLY A 80 -21.95 4.64 12.46
CA GLY A 80 -22.89 5.18 11.48
C GLY A 80 -23.77 6.30 12.07
N LEU A 81 -24.07 7.33 11.29
CA LEU A 81 -24.93 8.47 11.65
C LEU A 81 -26.18 8.50 10.74
N GLY A 82 -27.23 7.71 11.06
CA GLY A 82 -28.56 7.69 10.40
C GLY A 82 -28.93 6.33 9.75
N ALA A 83 -30.21 5.91 9.61
CA ALA A 83 -31.49 6.36 10.18
C ALA A 83 -32.25 5.14 10.76
N GLY A 84 -32.71 5.24 12.01
CA GLY A 84 -33.35 4.14 12.75
C GLY A 84 -32.40 3.47 13.74
N THR A 85 -32.73 3.58 15.02
CA THR A 85 -32.11 2.85 16.12
C THR A 85 -32.17 1.33 15.86
N LEU A 86 -31.06 0.77 15.37
CA LEU A 86 -30.59 -0.55 15.73
C LEU A 86 -29.12 -0.41 16.07
N GLY A 87 -28.84 -0.37 17.37
CA GLY A 87 -27.51 -0.19 17.93
C GLY A 87 -26.57 -1.31 17.51
N GLY A 88 -25.72 -1.03 16.53
CA GLY A 88 -24.54 -1.82 16.22
C GLY A 88 -23.31 -0.96 16.35
N VAL A 89 -22.72 -0.88 17.54
CA VAL A 89 -21.32 -0.45 17.64
C VAL A 89 -20.49 -1.58 17.05
N ILE A 90 -19.78 -1.33 15.95
CA ILE A 90 -18.80 -2.29 15.43
C ILE A 90 -17.59 -2.22 16.35
N HIS A 91 -17.60 -3.02 17.43
CA HIS A 91 -16.43 -3.20 18.30
C HIS A 91 -15.38 -4.03 17.57
N THR A 92 -14.18 -3.50 17.40
CA THR A 92 -12.98 -4.30 17.19
C THR A 92 -12.59 -4.88 18.55
N GLY A 93 -12.96 -6.14 18.81
CA GLY A 93 -12.80 -6.78 20.11
C GLY A 93 -11.34 -6.97 20.53
N ASN A 94 -11.03 -6.67 21.80
CA ASN A 94 -10.67 -7.68 22.79
C ASN A 94 -10.59 -7.04 24.18
N LEU A 95 -11.66 -7.14 24.98
CA LEU A 95 -11.62 -7.05 26.45
C LEU A 95 -12.91 -7.69 26.99
N ARG A 96 -12.83 -8.91 27.53
CA ARG A 96 -13.81 -9.39 28.51
C ARG A 96 -13.07 -9.86 29.76
N PRO A 97 -13.50 -9.42 30.96
CA PRO A 97 -12.99 -9.94 32.21
C PRO A 97 -13.60 -11.31 32.49
N GLU A 98 -12.80 -12.19 33.07
CA GLU A 98 -13.24 -13.47 33.61
C GLU A 98 -14.18 -13.26 34.80
N SER A 99 -15.34 -13.91 34.79
CA SER A 99 -16.04 -14.33 36.00
C SER A 99 -17.01 -15.45 35.64
N GLY A 100 -16.88 -16.57 36.34
CA GLY A 100 -17.52 -17.85 36.03
C GLY A 100 -19.03 -17.94 36.27
N GLY A 101 -19.57 -19.12 35.98
CA GLY A 101 -20.95 -19.47 36.26
C GLY A 101 -21.48 -20.56 35.35
N ILE A 102 -21.07 -21.80 35.59
CA ILE A 102 -21.69 -23.00 35.00
C ILE A 102 -23.12 -23.12 35.51
N LYS A 103 -24.13 -23.17 34.62
CA LYS A 103 -25.37 -23.96 34.84
C LYS A 103 -25.91 -24.53 33.54
N ARG A 104 -26.15 -25.84 33.59
CA ARG A 104 -26.82 -26.69 32.59
C ARG A 104 -28.30 -26.31 32.48
N GLY A 105 -28.89 -26.54 31.30
CA GLY A 105 -30.33 -26.49 31.09
C GLY A 105 -30.72 -26.99 29.71
N THR A 106 -31.15 -28.24 29.67
CA THR A 106 -31.72 -29.00 28.54
C THR A 106 -33.12 -28.54 28.16
N GLY A 107 -33.51 -28.71 26.89
CA GLY A 107 -34.91 -28.66 26.41
C GLY A 107 -34.97 -28.25 24.94
N ALA A 108 -34.98 -29.19 23.98
CA ALA A 108 -36.11 -30.00 23.52
C ALA A 108 -36.93 -29.31 22.40
N TYR A 109 -37.02 -30.05 21.29
CA TYR A 109 -37.71 -29.78 20.04
C TYR A 109 -39.23 -29.61 20.20
N ALA A 110 -39.83 -28.78 19.34
CA ALA A 110 -41.22 -28.95 18.92
C ALA A 110 -41.43 -28.44 17.49
N ASP A 111 -42.00 -29.34 16.70
CA ASP A 111 -42.45 -29.25 15.31
C ASP A 111 -43.55 -28.20 15.08
N GLY A 112 -43.68 -27.75 13.83
CA GLY A 112 -44.78 -26.88 13.41
C GLY A 112 -44.86 -26.70 11.89
N GLN A 113 -45.66 -27.54 11.26
CA GLN A 113 -45.89 -27.66 9.81
C GLN A 113 -46.55 -26.43 9.15
N GLY A 114 -46.15 -26.19 7.88
CA GLY A 114 -47.08 -26.06 6.74
C GLY A 114 -47.62 -24.68 6.37
N ARG A 115 -47.26 -24.19 5.16
CA ARG A 115 -48.22 -23.98 4.03
C ARG A 115 -47.54 -23.40 2.78
N GLU A 116 -48.19 -23.67 1.66
CA GLU A 116 -47.75 -23.65 0.26
C GLU A 116 -47.60 -22.24 -0.37
N SER A 117 -46.61 -22.14 -1.28
CA SER A 117 -46.54 -21.53 -2.63
C SER A 117 -47.76 -20.74 -3.19
N PRO A 118 -47.60 -19.73 -4.10
CA PRO A 118 -46.86 -19.93 -5.36
C PRO A 118 -46.08 -18.74 -5.99
N GLU A 119 -45.14 -19.17 -6.84
CA GLU A 119 -44.54 -18.64 -8.08
C GLU A 119 -44.86 -17.22 -8.59
N ARG A 120 -43.78 -16.49 -8.92
CA ARG A 120 -43.50 -15.66 -10.12
C ARG A 120 -42.06 -15.16 -9.94
N GLY A 121 -41.10 -15.23 -10.85
CA GLY A 121 -41.11 -15.26 -12.30
C GLY A 121 -39.98 -14.30 -12.74
N GLU A 122 -39.20 -14.70 -13.75
CA GLU A 122 -38.22 -13.90 -14.52
C GLU A 122 -36.77 -13.75 -14.00
N ARG A 123 -35.94 -14.64 -14.54
CA ARG A 123 -34.49 -14.49 -14.71
C ARG A 123 -34.22 -13.64 -15.95
N SER A 124 -33.39 -12.60 -15.86
CA SER A 124 -32.72 -12.01 -17.04
C SER A 124 -31.27 -12.50 -17.12
N ARG A 125 -30.99 -13.27 -18.17
CA ARG A 125 -29.65 -13.57 -18.67
C ARG A 125 -29.24 -12.40 -19.57
N ILE A 126 -28.08 -11.81 -19.32
CA ILE A 126 -27.42 -10.92 -20.28
C ILE A 126 -26.32 -11.73 -20.97
N GLU A 127 -26.60 -12.13 -22.21
CA GLU A 127 -25.59 -12.60 -23.17
C GLU A 127 -24.82 -11.40 -23.72
N ILE A 128 -23.49 -11.41 -23.62
CA ILE A 128 -22.64 -10.48 -24.37
C ILE A 128 -21.97 -11.26 -25.50
N ARG A 129 -22.44 -10.99 -26.71
CA ARG A 129 -21.98 -11.54 -27.99
C ARG A 129 -20.88 -10.62 -28.54
N ASN A 130 -19.62 -11.04 -28.46
CA ASN A 130 -18.53 -10.35 -29.15
C ASN A 130 -18.55 -10.73 -30.64
N ARG A 131 -18.99 -9.79 -31.47
CA ARG A 131 -19.00 -9.91 -32.94
C ARG A 131 -17.65 -9.47 -33.50
N ALA A 132 -17.10 -10.33 -34.34
CA ALA A 132 -15.86 -10.15 -35.08
C ALA A 132 -15.90 -8.96 -36.04
N TYR A 133 -14.74 -8.34 -36.25
CA TYR A 133 -14.41 -7.57 -37.44
C TYR A 133 -13.33 -8.33 -38.23
N ALA A 134 -13.74 -8.98 -39.31
CA ALA A 134 -13.00 -9.05 -40.56
C ALA A 134 -13.67 -8.00 -41.47
N GLU A 135 -12.96 -7.18 -42.23
CA GLU A 135 -12.43 -7.54 -43.54
C GLU A 135 -11.39 -6.51 -44.01
N GLY A 136 -10.47 -7.00 -44.84
CA GLY A 136 -9.48 -6.18 -45.55
C GLY A 136 -8.43 -7.06 -46.24
N ARG A 137 -8.87 -7.95 -47.15
CA ARG A 137 -7.98 -8.61 -48.11
C ARG A 137 -7.76 -7.69 -49.30
N ASN A 138 -6.50 -7.53 -49.73
CA ASN A 138 -6.22 -7.56 -51.15
C ASN A 138 -4.84 -8.19 -51.44
N GLN A 139 -4.93 -9.31 -52.16
CA GLN A 139 -4.08 -9.96 -53.18
C GLN A 139 -2.58 -9.62 -53.33
N GLY A 140 -1.80 -10.68 -53.53
CA GLY A 140 -0.47 -10.67 -54.15
C GLY A 140 0.21 -12.05 -54.09
N ALA A 141 0.06 -12.83 -55.15
CA ALA A 141 0.60 -14.18 -55.33
C ALA A 141 2.10 -14.20 -55.72
N ALA A 142 2.77 -15.32 -55.45
CA ALA A 142 3.55 -16.13 -56.41
C ALA A 142 4.76 -16.88 -55.78
N GLU A 143 4.58 -18.20 -55.65
CA GLU A 143 5.44 -19.29 -56.19
C GLU A 143 6.98 -19.26 -56.07
N ARG A 144 7.50 -20.30 -55.41
CA ARG A 144 8.55 -21.29 -55.80
C ARG A 144 9.25 -21.77 -54.51
N GLY A 145 9.51 -23.04 -54.23
CA GLY A 145 9.45 -24.30 -54.97
C GLY A 145 10.53 -25.23 -54.40
N MET A 146 10.16 -26.49 -54.12
CA MET A 146 10.99 -27.73 -54.15
C MET A 146 12.17 -27.85 -53.16
N SER A 147 12.15 -28.80 -52.22
CA SER A 147 12.62 -30.22 -52.29
C SER A 147 13.72 -30.38 -51.22
N SER A 148 13.98 -31.47 -50.51
CA SER A 148 13.71 -32.91 -50.58
C SER A 148 13.97 -33.48 -49.16
N GLU A 149 13.10 -34.31 -48.60
CA GLU A 149 13.25 -35.79 -48.44
C GLU A 149 14.47 -36.30 -47.64
N ALA A 150 14.16 -37.03 -46.56
CA ALA A 150 14.69 -38.36 -46.14
C ALA A 150 14.46 -38.49 -44.61
N GLU A 151 13.38 -39.13 -44.14
CA GLU A 151 13.11 -40.58 -44.04
C GLU A 151 13.79 -41.33 -42.87
N GLY A 152 12.96 -42.11 -42.16
CA GLY A 152 13.31 -43.20 -41.25
C GLY A 152 13.09 -42.88 -39.76
N GLY A 153 12.18 -43.48 -38.99
CA GLY A 153 11.34 -44.67 -39.17
C GLY A 153 11.38 -45.55 -37.90
N TYR A 154 10.22 -46.10 -37.50
CA TYR A 154 9.89 -47.09 -36.44
C TYR A 154 9.63 -46.53 -35.01
N ALA A 155 8.40 -46.53 -34.43
CA ALA A 155 7.35 -47.58 -34.17
C ALA A 155 7.77 -48.56 -33.05
N ALA A 156 6.96 -49.02 -32.08
CA ALA A 156 5.56 -48.85 -31.66
C ALA A 156 5.39 -49.45 -30.22
N ASP A 157 4.12 -49.59 -29.77
CA ASP A 157 3.56 -50.33 -28.60
C ASP A 157 3.39 -49.48 -27.33
N VAL A 158 2.20 -48.98 -26.93
CA VAL A 158 0.84 -49.55 -26.74
C VAL A 158 0.76 -50.62 -25.66
N GLU A 159 0.31 -50.21 -24.46
CA GLU A 159 -0.60 -51.03 -23.66
C GLU A 159 -1.67 -50.15 -22.99
N GLU A 160 -2.89 -50.63 -23.11
CA GLU A 160 -4.17 -50.01 -22.82
C GLU A 160 -4.77 -50.68 -21.58
N ARG A 161 -5.30 -49.90 -20.62
CA ARG A 161 -6.32 -50.40 -19.67
C ARG A 161 -7.38 -49.33 -19.36
N HIS A 162 -8.60 -49.66 -19.79
CA HIS A 162 -9.91 -49.21 -19.28
C HIS A 162 -9.98 -49.26 -17.74
N GLY A 163 -10.81 -48.53 -17.00
CA GLY A 163 -11.97 -47.69 -17.30
C GLY A 163 -12.90 -47.66 -16.07
N LEU A 164 -13.84 -46.69 -16.08
CA LEU A 164 -15.09 -46.57 -15.31
C LEU A 164 -15.07 -45.82 -13.96
N GLY A 165 -15.91 -44.77 -13.89
CA GLY A 165 -16.91 -44.67 -12.81
C GLY A 165 -17.09 -43.33 -12.10
N ALA A 166 -17.98 -42.49 -12.65
CA ALA A 166 -19.01 -41.69 -11.95
C ALA A 166 -18.67 -40.59 -10.91
N GLY A 167 -19.35 -39.45 -11.06
CA GLY A 167 -20.17 -38.92 -9.96
C GLY A 167 -19.70 -37.65 -9.23
N ASP A 168 -20.35 -36.55 -9.60
CA ASP A 168 -21.02 -35.63 -8.67
C ASP A 168 -20.25 -34.54 -7.89
N ASN A 169 -21.03 -33.49 -7.63
CA ASN A 169 -20.77 -32.20 -7.02
C ASN A 169 -20.08 -32.24 -5.64
N GLY A 170 -19.35 -31.17 -5.29
CA GLY A 170 -19.28 -30.73 -3.89
C GLY A 170 -17.99 -30.09 -3.41
N ALA A 171 -18.12 -28.86 -2.93
CA ALA A 171 -17.52 -28.32 -1.71
C ALA A 171 -15.99 -28.27 -1.55
N ILE A 172 -15.53 -27.02 -1.49
CA ILE A 172 -14.31 -26.55 -0.82
C ILE A 172 -14.29 -27.06 0.62
N SER A 173 -13.25 -27.81 1.00
CA SER A 173 -12.87 -28.01 2.41
C SER A 173 -11.47 -27.46 2.61
N ILE A 174 -11.37 -26.44 3.47
CA ILE A 174 -10.14 -25.95 4.06
C ILE A 174 -10.12 -26.54 5.46
N ASP A 175 -9.17 -27.44 5.74
CA ASP A 175 -8.89 -27.88 7.11
C ASP A 175 -7.42 -27.72 7.47
N ASN A 176 -7.22 -26.71 8.32
CA ASN A 176 -6.45 -26.66 9.56
C ASN A 176 -5.00 -27.19 9.65
N TYR A 177 -4.12 -26.21 9.92
CA TYR A 177 -2.80 -26.37 10.51
C TYR A 177 -2.89 -26.71 12.01
N GLY A 178 -2.04 -27.64 12.43
CA GLY A 178 -1.85 -28.04 13.82
C GLY A 178 -1.21 -26.95 14.69
N SER A 179 -1.86 -26.72 15.83
CA SER A 179 -1.32 -26.43 17.16
C SER A 179 0.21 -26.34 17.31
N GLY A 180 0.69 -25.11 17.53
CA GLY A 180 1.98 -24.82 18.15
C GLY A 180 1.85 -23.58 19.04
N SER A 181 1.84 -23.79 20.34
CA SER A 181 1.73 -22.78 21.39
C SER A 181 2.93 -21.82 21.42
N GLY A 182 2.65 -20.51 21.29
CA GLY A 182 3.61 -19.44 21.53
C GLY A 182 2.87 -18.17 21.91
N THR A 183 2.91 -17.83 23.19
CA THR A 183 2.32 -16.63 23.77
C THR A 183 3.20 -15.41 23.51
N GLY A 184 2.60 -14.31 23.03
CA GLY A 184 3.17 -12.97 23.09
C GLY A 184 3.23 -12.21 21.77
N SER A 185 2.40 -11.17 21.64
CA SER A 185 2.79 -9.81 21.21
C SER A 185 1.57 -9.02 20.73
N GLY A 186 1.49 -7.75 21.13
CA GLY A 186 0.41 -6.81 20.85
C GLY A 186 0.29 -6.43 19.38
N GLY A 187 -0.25 -7.34 18.57
CA GLY A 187 -0.73 -7.04 17.23
C GLY A 187 -1.99 -6.17 17.30
N GLY A 188 -1.88 -4.90 16.90
CA GLY A 188 -3.07 -4.13 16.52
C GLY A 188 -3.85 -4.90 15.46
N ALA A 189 -5.18 -4.97 15.62
CA ALA A 189 -6.04 -5.78 14.75
C ALA A 189 -5.75 -5.50 13.26
N PRO A 190 -5.71 -6.54 12.41
CA PRO A 190 -5.50 -6.35 10.97
C PRO A 190 -6.57 -5.41 10.40
N ALA A 191 -6.19 -4.59 9.41
CA ALA A 191 -7.12 -3.66 8.79
C ALA A 191 -8.32 -4.44 8.18
N PRO A 192 -9.57 -3.99 8.40
CA PRO A 192 -10.74 -4.67 7.87
C PRO A 192 -10.71 -4.71 6.34
N ARG A 193 -11.06 -5.85 5.73
CA ARG A 193 -11.14 -6.00 4.26
C ARG A 193 -12.46 -5.43 3.74
N GLY A 194 -12.46 -4.98 2.48
CA GLY A 194 -13.66 -4.49 1.80
C GLY A 194 -14.02 -3.03 2.11
N THR A 195 -15.31 -2.69 2.06
CA THR A 195 -15.82 -1.31 2.13
C THR A 195 -15.45 -0.58 3.43
N ILE A 196 -15.40 -1.31 4.57
CA ILE A 196 -14.97 -0.75 5.87
C ILE A 196 -13.48 -0.40 5.87
N GLY A 197 -12.64 -1.20 5.20
CA GLY A 197 -11.21 -0.92 5.06
C GLY A 197 -10.95 0.41 4.35
N ILE A 198 -11.68 0.69 3.27
CA ILE A 198 -11.58 1.95 2.53
C ILE A 198 -12.05 3.13 3.37
N LEU A 199 -13.12 2.97 4.16
CA LEU A 199 -13.58 3.98 5.09
C LEU A 199 -12.50 4.32 6.14
N HIS A 200 -11.89 3.29 6.74
CA HIS A 200 -10.84 3.43 7.75
C HIS A 200 -9.59 4.11 7.18
N SER A 201 -9.11 3.65 6.02
CA SER A 201 -7.94 4.25 5.37
C SER A 201 -8.19 5.69 4.95
N THR A 202 -9.41 6.01 4.47
CA THR A 202 -9.80 7.39 4.14
C THR A 202 -9.74 8.30 5.37
N ALA A 203 -10.24 7.85 6.53
CA ALA A 203 -10.18 8.64 7.77
C ALA A 203 -8.74 8.88 8.24
N VAL A 204 -7.90 7.83 8.26
CA VAL A 204 -6.48 7.95 8.65
C VAL A 204 -5.73 8.89 7.70
N ARG A 205 -5.87 8.69 6.38
CA ARG A 205 -5.24 9.53 5.35
C ARG A 205 -5.71 10.99 5.42
N THR A 206 -6.98 11.22 5.76
CA THR A 206 -7.54 12.58 5.96
C THR A 206 -6.76 13.31 7.05
N LEU A 207 -6.64 12.73 8.24
CA LEU A 207 -5.90 13.37 9.33
C LEU A 207 -4.42 13.52 8.98
N TYR A 208 -3.80 12.47 8.44
CA TYR A 208 -2.38 12.48 8.09
C TYR A 208 -2.05 13.56 7.05
N SER A 209 -2.84 13.70 5.99
CA SER A 209 -2.63 14.74 4.97
C SER A 209 -2.68 16.17 5.53
N LEU A 210 -3.34 16.35 6.67
CA LEU A 210 -3.52 17.65 7.32
C LEU A 210 -2.54 17.89 8.47
N GLY A 211 -1.53 17.04 8.64
CA GLY A 211 -0.54 17.12 9.73
C GLY A 211 -1.06 16.60 11.07
N LEU A 212 -2.24 15.99 11.11
CA LEU A 212 -2.86 15.48 12.34
C LEU A 212 -2.56 14.00 12.52
N ASP A 213 -2.20 13.61 13.74
CA ASP A 213 -1.95 12.22 14.12
C ASP A 213 -3.22 11.54 14.67
N SER A 214 -4.12 12.35 15.25
CA SER A 214 -5.28 11.90 16.00
C SER A 214 -6.45 12.90 15.94
N GLY A 215 -7.66 12.37 15.91
CA GLY A 215 -8.88 13.17 15.84
C GLY A 215 -10.08 12.38 15.33
N GLU A 216 -11.12 13.13 14.98
CA GLU A 216 -12.37 12.61 14.45
C GLU A 216 -12.55 13.07 13.00
N VAL A 217 -13.02 12.14 12.16
CA VAL A 217 -13.39 12.41 10.77
C VAL A 217 -14.84 11.99 10.54
N GLU A 218 -15.64 12.91 10.00
CA GLU A 218 -16.97 12.62 9.49
C GLU A 218 -16.88 12.29 7.99
N LEU A 219 -17.38 11.14 7.60
CA LEU A 219 -17.41 10.66 6.21
C LEU A 219 -18.84 10.46 5.73
N ARG A 220 -19.10 10.76 4.46
CA ARG A 220 -20.36 10.48 3.78
C ARG A 220 -20.14 9.50 2.65
N ALA A 221 -20.90 8.41 2.61
CA ALA A 221 -20.88 7.48 1.50
C ALA A 221 -21.43 8.14 0.23
N LEU A 222 -20.72 7.96 -0.89
CA LEU A 222 -21.11 8.43 -2.23
C LEU A 222 -21.58 7.30 -3.15
N GLY A 223 -21.60 6.05 -2.65
CA GLY A 223 -21.78 4.85 -3.48
C GLY A 223 -20.48 4.36 -4.09
N GLY A 224 -20.47 3.12 -4.60
CA GLY A 224 -19.30 2.56 -5.30
C GLY A 224 -18.01 2.51 -4.46
N ARG A 225 -18.12 2.33 -3.14
CA ARG A 225 -16.99 2.36 -2.17
C ARG A 225 -16.25 3.71 -2.11
N ARG A 226 -16.89 4.81 -2.49
CA ARG A 226 -16.35 6.16 -2.38
C ARG A 226 -16.93 6.90 -1.18
N TYR A 227 -16.10 7.75 -0.57
CA TYR A 227 -16.43 8.53 0.62
C TYR A 227 -15.96 9.97 0.46
N ALA A 228 -16.79 10.91 0.93
CA ALA A 228 -16.42 12.31 1.02
C ALA A 228 -16.25 12.74 2.48
N VAL A 229 -15.21 13.54 2.75
CA VAL A 229 -14.97 14.14 4.07
C VAL A 229 -15.93 15.30 4.29
N THR A 230 -16.72 15.24 5.36
CA THR A 230 -17.71 16.28 5.70
C THR A 230 -17.46 16.99 7.02
N GLY A 231 -16.45 16.57 7.77
CA GLY A 231 -16.08 17.16 9.06
C GLY A 231 -14.76 16.60 9.54
N ILE A 232 -13.94 17.45 10.16
CA ILE A 232 -12.65 17.10 10.75
C ILE A 232 -12.59 17.80 12.10
N LYS A 233 -12.27 17.06 13.16
CA LYS A 233 -12.07 17.60 14.49
C LYS A 233 -10.77 17.04 15.07
N PRO A 234 -9.70 17.84 15.15
CA PRO A 234 -8.46 17.42 15.80
C PRO A 234 -8.69 17.00 17.25
N LEU A 235 -7.97 15.98 17.71
CA LEU A 235 -7.92 15.66 19.13
C LEU A 235 -7.11 16.72 19.87
N MET A 236 -7.77 17.50 20.72
CA MET A 236 -7.17 18.56 21.54
C MET A 236 -7.66 18.38 22.98
N PRO A 237 -6.92 17.68 23.86
CA PRO A 237 -7.25 17.69 25.28
C PRO A 237 -7.09 19.11 25.84
N ALA A 238 -7.96 19.50 26.78
CA ALA A 238 -7.76 20.72 27.54
C ALA A 238 -6.48 20.58 28.39
N ALA A 239 -5.79 21.70 28.64
CA ALA A 239 -4.57 21.68 29.44
C ALA A 239 -4.84 21.07 30.82
N GLY A 240 -4.04 20.07 31.22
CA GLY A 240 -4.18 19.36 32.50
C GLY A 240 -5.28 18.28 32.54
N GLU A 241 -6.16 18.22 31.55
CA GLU A 241 -7.20 17.19 31.49
C GLU A 241 -6.66 15.91 30.84
N PRO A 242 -6.92 14.73 31.44
CA PRO A 242 -6.53 13.47 30.83
C PRO A 242 -7.34 13.22 29.55
N LEU A 243 -6.77 12.45 28.62
CA LEU A 243 -7.47 12.08 27.39
C LEU A 243 -8.83 11.43 27.69
N PRO A 244 -9.87 11.74 26.91
CA PRO A 244 -11.13 11.02 26.99
C PRO A 244 -10.96 9.60 26.44
N GLN A 245 -11.82 8.67 26.87
CA GLN A 245 -11.90 7.37 26.20
C GLN A 245 -12.52 7.51 24.80
N PRO A 246 -12.11 6.71 23.80
CA PRO A 246 -11.13 5.62 23.86
C PRO A 246 -9.65 6.03 23.71
N TYR A 247 -9.35 7.33 23.55
CA TYR A 247 -8.00 7.83 23.27
C TYR A 247 -7.00 7.53 24.39
N ARG A 248 -7.44 7.60 25.67
CA ARG A 248 -6.56 7.31 26.82
C ARG A 248 -6.01 5.90 26.77
N SER A 249 -6.88 4.90 26.58
CA SER A 249 -6.45 3.51 26.50
C SER A 249 -5.53 3.26 25.30
N ALA A 250 -5.81 3.92 24.17
CA ALA A 250 -4.97 3.83 22.98
C ALA A 250 -3.57 4.44 23.18
N ALA A 251 -3.50 5.61 23.84
CA ALA A 251 -2.24 6.25 24.20
C ALA A 251 -1.40 5.35 25.11
N GLN A 252 -1.99 4.83 26.18
CA GLN A 252 -1.30 3.91 27.08
C GLN A 252 -0.84 2.61 26.39
N ALA A 253 -1.61 2.10 25.43
CA ALA A 253 -1.22 0.92 24.66
C ALA A 253 -0.04 1.21 23.73
N LEU A 254 -0.02 2.38 23.09
CA LEU A 254 1.10 2.83 22.29
C LEU A 254 2.36 3.04 23.15
N ASP A 255 2.24 3.71 24.29
CA ASP A 255 3.36 3.96 25.20
C ASP A 255 3.98 2.64 25.68
N ARG A 256 3.15 1.64 26.01
CA ARG A 256 3.63 0.29 26.33
C ARG A 256 4.33 -0.39 25.15
N ALA A 257 3.78 -0.27 23.94
CA ALA A 257 4.40 -0.86 22.76
C ALA A 257 5.78 -0.25 22.47
N LEU A 258 5.89 1.08 22.56
CA LEU A 258 7.15 1.80 22.38
C LEU A 258 8.17 1.47 23.47
N ALA A 259 7.74 1.36 24.73
CA ALA A 259 8.62 1.01 25.85
C ALA A 259 9.19 -0.42 25.77
N LEU A 260 8.56 -1.31 24.98
CA LEU A 260 9.03 -2.68 24.75
C LEU A 260 10.02 -2.78 23.58
N GLU A 261 10.26 -1.71 22.83
CA GLU A 261 11.24 -1.74 21.74
C GLU A 261 12.67 -1.77 22.29
N PRO A 262 13.53 -2.70 21.82
CA PRO A 262 14.92 -2.71 22.24
C PRO A 262 15.64 -1.47 21.69
N PRO A 263 16.61 -0.90 22.43
CA PRO A 263 17.45 0.19 21.95
C PRO A 263 18.09 -0.14 20.60
N GLY A 264 18.05 0.80 19.66
CA GLY A 264 18.57 0.61 18.30
C GLY A 264 17.81 -0.46 17.49
N ARG A 265 16.69 -0.97 17.99
CA ARG A 265 15.80 -1.93 17.33
C ARG A 265 16.54 -3.17 16.82
N THR A 266 17.31 -3.82 17.68
CA THR A 266 18.08 -5.04 17.35
C THR A 266 17.22 -6.20 16.82
N GLY A 267 15.91 -6.18 17.08
CA GLY A 267 14.92 -7.11 16.53
C GLY A 267 14.27 -6.65 15.21
N LEU A 268 14.72 -5.54 14.61
CA LEU A 268 14.20 -5.02 13.35
C LEU A 268 14.40 -6.06 12.25
N LEU A 269 13.32 -6.42 11.58
CA LEU A 269 13.32 -7.28 10.42
C LEU A 269 12.73 -6.52 9.25
N MET A 270 13.46 -6.50 8.14
CA MET A 270 13.05 -5.82 6.92
C MET A 270 12.67 -6.80 5.83
N GLY A 271 11.59 -6.52 5.13
CA GLY A 271 11.19 -7.16 3.88
C GLY A 271 10.97 -6.12 2.79
N MET A 272 10.69 -6.57 1.57
CA MET A 272 10.34 -5.69 0.46
C MET A 272 9.57 -6.46 -0.62
N ASP A 273 8.93 -5.71 -1.48
CA ASP A 273 8.14 -6.20 -2.61
C ASP A 273 8.19 -5.19 -3.78
N PRO A 274 9.38 -4.89 -4.35
CA PRO A 274 9.45 -3.95 -5.46
C PRO A 274 8.97 -4.56 -6.78
N GLU A 275 8.37 -3.69 -7.59
CA GLU A 275 7.62 -4.06 -8.78
C GLU A 275 8.35 -3.69 -10.09
N PHE A 276 8.06 -4.41 -11.18
CA PHE A 276 8.52 -4.10 -12.53
C PHE A 276 7.53 -4.59 -13.60
N LEU A 277 7.63 -4.03 -14.82
CA LEU A 277 6.83 -4.45 -15.99
C LEU A 277 7.68 -5.24 -16.99
N LEU A 278 7.01 -6.12 -17.72
CA LEU A 278 7.55 -6.74 -18.92
C LEU A 278 7.04 -6.00 -20.16
N LEU A 279 7.95 -5.41 -20.93
CA LEU A 279 7.63 -4.66 -22.13
C LEU A 279 8.16 -5.38 -23.37
N ARG A 280 7.30 -5.55 -24.38
CA ARG A 280 7.72 -5.93 -25.74
C ARG A 280 7.97 -4.66 -26.54
N GLU A 281 9.24 -4.29 -26.72
CA GLU A 281 9.62 -3.05 -27.41
C GLU A 281 9.07 -2.97 -28.85
N SER A 282 9.09 -4.08 -29.58
CA SER A 282 8.63 -4.11 -30.98
C SER A 282 7.16 -3.73 -31.17
N THR A 283 6.33 -3.84 -30.12
CA THR A 283 4.90 -3.49 -30.17
C THR A 283 4.52 -2.38 -29.19
N GLY A 284 5.43 -1.97 -28.30
CA GLY A 284 5.15 -1.06 -27.19
C GLY A 284 4.16 -1.60 -26.15
N ARG A 285 3.84 -2.91 -26.16
CA ARG A 285 2.81 -3.49 -25.28
C ARG A 285 3.39 -4.12 -24.01
N VAL A 286 2.71 -3.87 -22.90
CA VAL A 286 2.93 -4.60 -21.65
C VAL A 286 2.51 -6.05 -21.84
N VAL A 287 3.42 -6.97 -21.50
CA VAL A 287 3.15 -8.40 -21.48
C VAL A 287 2.82 -8.80 -20.05
N PRO A 288 1.71 -9.48 -19.79
CA PRO A 288 1.35 -9.84 -18.42
C PRO A 288 2.41 -10.70 -17.75
N ALA A 289 2.84 -10.31 -16.55
CA ALA A 289 3.82 -11.05 -15.75
C ALA A 289 3.35 -12.49 -15.44
N SER A 290 2.05 -12.69 -15.24
CA SER A 290 1.40 -14.00 -15.05
C SER A 290 1.66 -15.04 -16.16
N ARG A 291 2.11 -14.61 -17.34
CA ARG A 291 2.53 -15.54 -18.41
C ARG A 291 3.83 -16.28 -18.08
N TYR A 292 4.62 -15.76 -17.15
CA TYR A 292 5.95 -16.27 -16.82
C TYR A 292 6.14 -16.51 -15.32
N LEU A 293 5.48 -15.72 -14.48
CA LEU A 293 5.63 -15.75 -13.02
C LEU A 293 4.35 -16.26 -12.36
N PRO A 294 4.48 -17.08 -11.29
CA PRO A 294 3.34 -17.48 -10.47
C PRO A 294 2.67 -16.25 -9.81
N THR A 295 1.46 -16.41 -9.27
CA THR A 295 0.79 -15.35 -8.52
C THR A 295 1.50 -15.03 -7.20
N ASP A 296 2.10 -16.03 -6.57
CA ASP A 296 2.79 -15.94 -5.29
C ASP A 296 4.30 -16.27 -5.40
N GLY A 297 4.98 -16.37 -4.27
CA GLY A 297 6.41 -16.72 -4.21
C GLY A 297 7.37 -15.54 -4.35
N ILE A 298 8.67 -15.87 -4.34
CA ILE A 298 9.80 -14.93 -4.31
C ILE A 298 9.85 -14.05 -5.56
N ALA A 299 9.45 -14.58 -6.71
CA ALA A 299 9.26 -13.83 -7.94
C ALA A 299 7.86 -14.18 -8.46
N GLY A 300 6.92 -13.26 -8.28
CA GLY A 300 5.53 -13.49 -8.64
C GLY A 300 4.94 -12.33 -9.43
N CYS A 301 3.62 -12.30 -9.52
CA CYS A 301 2.87 -11.21 -10.15
C CYS A 301 1.84 -10.59 -9.20
N ASP A 302 1.43 -9.35 -9.52
CA ASP A 302 0.36 -8.63 -8.83
C ASP A 302 -0.59 -7.96 -9.85
N ALA A 303 -1.76 -7.55 -9.37
CA ALA A 303 -2.75 -6.81 -10.12
C ALA A 303 -2.19 -5.45 -10.57
N GLY A 304 -2.59 -5.02 -11.76
CA GLY A 304 -2.22 -3.72 -12.28
C GLY A 304 -3.31 -2.66 -12.05
N PRO A 305 -3.28 -1.58 -12.85
CA PRO A 305 -4.31 -0.53 -12.83
C PRO A 305 -5.73 -1.08 -12.99
N PRO A 306 -6.77 -0.32 -12.58
CA PRO A 306 -8.17 -0.70 -12.76
C PRO A 306 -8.47 -1.14 -14.20
N GLY A 307 -9.14 -2.28 -14.35
CA GLY A 307 -9.43 -2.89 -15.65
C GLY A 307 -8.46 -4.01 -16.06
N THR A 308 -7.39 -4.24 -15.29
CA THR A 308 -6.46 -5.38 -15.49
C THR A 308 -6.72 -6.55 -14.54
N TYR A 309 -7.82 -6.50 -13.78
CA TYR A 309 -8.20 -7.54 -12.82
C TYR A 309 -8.25 -8.91 -13.50
N GLY A 310 -7.56 -9.90 -12.91
CA GLY A 310 -7.46 -11.27 -13.43
C GLY A 310 -6.33 -11.51 -14.43
N VAL A 311 -5.63 -10.46 -14.89
CA VAL A 311 -4.52 -10.59 -15.86
C VAL A 311 -3.14 -10.53 -15.17
N PHE A 312 -3.06 -10.00 -13.94
CA PHE A 312 -1.82 -9.86 -13.13
C PHE A 312 -0.60 -9.39 -13.95
N PRO A 313 -0.64 -8.15 -14.46
CA PRO A 313 0.33 -7.65 -15.40
C PRO A 313 1.67 -7.22 -14.79
N VAL A 314 1.72 -6.94 -13.49
CA VAL A 314 2.91 -6.43 -12.79
C VAL A 314 3.70 -7.60 -12.23
N ALA A 315 5.02 -7.59 -12.38
CA ALA A 315 5.92 -8.53 -11.71
C ALA A 315 6.38 -7.94 -10.38
N GLU A 316 6.48 -8.75 -9.33
CA GLU A 316 6.85 -8.33 -7.98
C GLU A 316 7.88 -9.29 -7.40
N LEU A 317 8.97 -8.75 -6.81
CA LEU A 317 10.01 -9.53 -6.16
C LEU A 317 9.83 -9.52 -4.65
N ARG A 318 9.61 -10.67 -4.02
CA ARG A 318 9.33 -10.82 -2.58
C ARG A 318 10.46 -11.59 -1.89
N PRO A 319 11.68 -11.03 -1.78
CA PRO A 319 12.79 -11.70 -1.11
C PRO A 319 12.47 -12.03 0.35
N ALA A 320 13.11 -13.07 0.86
CA ALA A 320 12.95 -13.46 2.26
C ALA A 320 13.40 -12.33 3.21
N PRO A 321 12.63 -11.99 4.26
CA PRO A 321 12.98 -10.92 5.19
C PRO A 321 14.31 -11.14 5.91
N ARG A 322 15.05 -10.07 6.21
CA ARG A 322 16.33 -10.09 6.93
C ARG A 322 16.47 -8.88 7.84
N GLY A 323 17.15 -9.03 8.96
CA GLY A 323 17.47 -7.90 9.85
C GLY A 323 18.55 -7.01 9.25
N GLU A 324 19.59 -7.62 8.68
CA GLU A 324 20.69 -6.89 8.07
C GLU A 324 20.39 -6.44 6.63
N PRO A 325 20.51 -5.13 6.30
CA PRO A 325 20.25 -4.60 4.95
C PRO A 325 21.03 -5.30 3.85
N ARG A 326 22.30 -5.64 4.12
CA ARG A 326 23.16 -6.36 3.16
C ARG A 326 22.62 -7.75 2.84
N ALA A 327 22.11 -8.45 3.84
CA ALA A 327 21.54 -9.78 3.66
C ALA A 327 20.21 -9.69 2.88
N LEU A 328 19.40 -8.66 3.15
CA LEU A 328 18.15 -8.42 2.42
C LEU A 328 18.41 -8.13 0.93
N LEU A 329 19.40 -7.29 0.63
CA LEU A 329 19.82 -7.00 -0.75
C LEU A 329 20.34 -8.25 -1.48
N ALA A 330 21.06 -9.13 -0.78
CA ALA A 330 21.48 -10.41 -1.36
C ALA A 330 20.27 -11.30 -1.71
N GLN A 331 19.23 -11.31 -0.87
CA GLN A 331 17.98 -12.00 -1.19
C GLN A 331 17.25 -11.36 -2.39
N LEU A 332 17.27 -10.03 -2.51
CA LEU A 332 16.72 -9.33 -3.67
C LEU A 332 17.42 -9.73 -4.97
N MET A 333 18.76 -9.82 -4.96
CA MET A 333 19.53 -10.30 -6.13
C MET A 333 19.14 -11.73 -6.51
N SER A 334 18.97 -12.62 -5.52
CA SER A 334 18.50 -13.99 -5.74
C SER A 334 17.08 -14.04 -6.33
N ALA A 335 16.18 -13.19 -5.86
CA ALA A 335 14.81 -13.06 -6.37
C ALA A 335 14.81 -12.57 -7.83
N ALA A 336 15.60 -11.56 -8.16
CA ALA A 336 15.75 -11.07 -9.53
C ALA A 336 16.34 -12.15 -10.45
N ALA A 337 17.33 -12.92 -9.98
CA ALA A 337 17.88 -14.04 -10.74
C ALA A 337 16.86 -15.16 -10.97
N GLN A 338 15.97 -15.42 -10.01
CA GLN A 338 14.87 -16.36 -10.18
C GLN A 338 13.87 -15.87 -11.23
N ALA A 339 13.45 -14.61 -11.15
CA ALA A 339 12.59 -13.99 -12.16
C ALA A 339 13.23 -14.06 -13.56
N ASP A 340 14.55 -13.81 -13.69
CA ASP A 340 15.26 -13.88 -14.97
C ASP A 340 15.28 -15.28 -15.57
N ARG A 341 15.37 -16.33 -14.74
CA ARG A 341 15.25 -17.73 -15.18
C ARG A 341 13.84 -18.06 -15.66
N LEU A 342 12.81 -17.63 -14.94
CA LEU A 342 11.41 -17.90 -15.27
C LEU A 342 10.94 -17.14 -16.52
N ILE A 343 11.37 -15.89 -16.68
CA ILE A 343 11.04 -15.06 -17.84
C ILE A 343 12.01 -15.39 -18.99
N ALA A 344 11.87 -16.59 -19.56
CA ALA A 344 12.79 -17.10 -20.58
C ALA A 344 12.85 -16.24 -21.86
N ASP A 345 11.77 -15.53 -22.21
CA ASP A 345 11.73 -14.63 -23.36
C ASP A 345 12.69 -13.45 -23.18
N ARG A 346 13.77 -13.43 -23.97
CA ARG A 346 14.83 -12.41 -23.93
C ARG A 346 14.51 -11.16 -24.76
N SER A 347 13.43 -11.18 -25.55
CA SER A 347 12.92 -9.99 -26.26
C SER A 347 12.16 -9.05 -25.33
N LEU A 348 11.81 -9.50 -24.12
CA LEU A 348 11.14 -8.69 -23.11
C LEU A 348 12.14 -7.88 -22.29
N ARG A 349 11.85 -6.58 -22.20
CA ARG A 349 12.56 -5.64 -21.35
C ARG A 349 11.90 -5.52 -20.00
N TRP A 350 12.71 -5.34 -18.97
CA TRP A 350 12.20 -5.05 -17.64
C TRP A 350 12.22 -3.54 -17.43
N ARG A 351 11.07 -2.98 -17.06
CA ARG A 351 10.92 -1.54 -16.76
C ARG A 351 10.52 -1.37 -15.30
N ALA A 352 11.19 -0.47 -14.59
CA ALA A 352 10.90 -0.11 -13.21
C ALA A 352 10.96 1.42 -13.05
N GLY A 353 10.61 1.91 -11.86
CA GLY A 353 10.51 3.34 -11.54
C GLY A 353 9.17 3.67 -10.91
N GLY A 354 8.75 4.94 -10.98
CA GLY A 354 7.46 5.38 -10.47
C GLY A 354 6.32 5.25 -11.47
N MET A 355 6.58 5.49 -12.76
CA MET A 355 5.61 5.44 -13.86
C MET A 355 6.31 5.16 -15.21
N PRO A 356 6.93 3.97 -15.38
CA PRO A 356 7.72 3.67 -16.58
C PRO A 356 6.93 3.72 -17.88
N LEU A 357 5.61 3.54 -17.81
CA LEU A 357 4.67 3.72 -18.91
C LEU A 357 3.45 4.52 -18.42
N PRO A 358 2.82 5.35 -19.27
CA PRO A 358 1.62 6.09 -18.89
C PRO A 358 0.53 5.18 -18.32
N GLY A 359 0.05 5.51 -17.11
CA GLY A 359 -0.99 4.75 -16.41
C GLY A 359 -0.49 3.52 -15.63
N TRP A 360 0.80 3.18 -15.73
CA TRP A 360 1.42 2.06 -15.02
C TRP A 360 2.30 2.55 -13.86
N ALA A 361 1.65 2.93 -12.76
CA ALA A 361 2.37 3.24 -11.52
C ALA A 361 2.98 1.97 -10.93
N LEU A 362 4.23 2.06 -10.46
CA LEU A 362 4.93 0.94 -9.82
C LEU A 362 5.48 1.32 -8.43
N GLY A 363 5.51 0.31 -7.57
CA GLY A 363 5.89 0.36 -6.18
C GLY A 363 7.25 -0.21 -5.84
N GLY A 364 7.86 0.37 -4.81
CA GLY A 364 8.96 -0.23 -4.06
C GLY A 364 8.57 -0.30 -2.60
N HIS A 365 7.67 -1.21 -2.20
CA HIS A 365 7.24 -1.23 -0.81
C HIS A 365 8.30 -1.89 0.08
N LEU A 366 8.39 -1.37 1.31
CA LEU A 366 9.32 -1.84 2.33
C LEU A 366 8.53 -2.28 3.54
N HIS A 367 8.85 -3.45 4.08
CA HIS A 367 8.16 -4.06 5.20
C HIS A 367 9.06 -3.98 6.43
N PHE A 368 8.47 -3.63 7.57
CA PHE A 368 9.18 -3.50 8.84
C PHE A 368 8.42 -4.25 9.93
N SER A 369 9.10 -5.14 10.64
CA SER A 369 8.63 -5.75 11.88
C SER A 369 9.69 -5.65 12.97
N GLY A 370 9.31 -5.89 14.23
CA GLY A 370 10.17 -5.56 15.38
C GLY A 370 10.22 -4.05 15.70
N VAL A 371 9.34 -3.25 15.10
CA VAL A 371 9.15 -1.82 15.35
C VAL A 371 7.66 -1.47 15.38
N THR A 372 7.26 -0.57 16.28
CA THR A 372 5.89 -0.08 16.42
C THR A 372 5.62 1.01 15.39
N LEU A 373 4.63 0.79 14.54
CA LEU A 373 4.13 1.84 13.66
C LEU A 373 3.50 2.97 14.47
N CYS A 374 4.07 4.17 14.36
CA CYS A 374 3.57 5.42 14.90
C CYS A 374 3.67 6.54 13.86
N ALA A 375 2.93 7.64 14.07
CA ALA A 375 2.95 8.78 13.16
C ALA A 375 4.35 9.43 13.03
N PRO A 376 5.15 9.62 14.11
CA PRO A 376 6.51 10.13 13.97
C PRO A 376 7.40 9.28 13.05
N LEU A 377 7.36 7.95 13.19
CA LEU A 377 8.10 7.04 12.31
C LEU A 377 7.65 7.17 10.85
N LEU A 378 6.34 7.21 10.60
CA LEU A 378 5.81 7.34 9.24
C LEU A 378 6.19 8.70 8.62
N ARG A 379 6.20 9.77 9.40
CA ARG A 379 6.66 11.11 8.98
C ARG A 379 8.15 11.12 8.67
N ALA A 380 8.96 10.41 9.45
CA ALA A 380 10.38 10.27 9.17
C ALA A 380 10.62 9.54 7.85
N LEU A 381 9.88 8.46 7.57
CA LEU A 381 9.94 7.78 6.28
C LEU A 381 9.53 8.71 5.12
N ASP A 382 8.45 9.48 5.27
CA ASP A 382 8.04 10.43 4.23
C ASP A 382 9.09 11.52 3.95
N ASN A 383 9.60 12.16 5.00
CA ASN A 383 10.50 13.30 4.85
C ASN A 383 11.94 12.89 4.49
N TYR A 384 12.43 11.76 5.00
CA TYR A 384 13.83 11.35 4.86
C TYR A 384 14.05 10.19 3.90
N LEU A 385 12.99 9.51 3.45
CA LEU A 385 13.07 8.46 2.43
C LEU A 385 12.26 8.80 1.18
N ALA A 386 10.97 9.12 1.28
CA ALA A 386 10.17 9.42 0.08
C ALA A 386 10.58 10.71 -0.62
N LEU A 387 10.86 11.78 0.12
CA LEU A 387 11.33 13.04 -0.46
C LEU A 387 12.63 12.87 -1.27
N PRO A 388 13.74 12.32 -0.73
CA PRO A 388 14.95 12.13 -1.54
C PRO A 388 14.75 11.18 -2.72
N MET A 389 13.91 10.16 -2.59
CA MET A 389 13.58 9.30 -3.72
C MET A 389 12.80 10.06 -4.81
N MET A 390 11.87 10.95 -4.43
CA MET A 390 11.15 11.82 -5.37
C MET A 390 12.09 12.79 -6.12
N LEU A 391 13.19 13.23 -5.50
CA LEU A 391 14.18 14.08 -6.18
C LEU A 391 14.91 13.35 -7.34
N LEU A 392 14.97 12.02 -7.28
CA LEU A 392 15.60 11.15 -8.27
C LEU A 392 14.61 10.53 -9.28
N GLU A 393 13.32 10.51 -8.95
CA GLU A 393 12.23 10.03 -9.82
C GLU A 393 12.27 10.70 -11.21
N ASP A 394 11.83 10.00 -12.25
CA ASP A 394 11.53 10.62 -13.55
C ASP A 394 10.33 11.57 -13.40
N ASP A 395 10.29 12.67 -14.17
CA ASP A 395 9.22 13.67 -14.05
C ASP A 395 7.83 13.07 -14.33
N ARG A 396 7.76 12.03 -15.17
CA ARG A 396 6.51 11.28 -15.43
C ARG A 396 5.94 10.61 -14.18
N ALA A 397 6.77 10.30 -13.20
CA ALA A 397 6.34 9.66 -11.95
C ALA A 397 5.36 10.53 -11.14
N ALA A 398 5.33 11.85 -11.37
CA ALA A 398 4.36 12.75 -10.74
C ALA A 398 2.91 12.28 -10.98
N ALA A 399 2.61 11.73 -12.16
CA ALA A 399 1.28 11.24 -12.52
C ALA A 399 0.80 10.02 -11.70
N ARG A 400 1.67 9.37 -10.92
CA ARG A 400 1.27 8.28 -10.01
C ARG A 400 0.40 8.81 -8.87
N ARG A 401 0.64 10.06 -8.45
CA ARG A 401 -0.10 10.73 -7.39
C ARG A 401 -1.38 11.38 -7.98
N PRO A 402 -2.54 11.27 -7.30
CA PRO A 402 -2.73 10.81 -5.92
C PRO A 402 -3.13 9.32 -5.77
N ARG A 403 -3.14 8.56 -6.87
CA ARG A 403 -3.65 7.18 -6.87
C ARG A 403 -2.68 6.19 -6.23
N TYR A 404 -1.39 6.48 -6.34
CA TYR A 404 -0.28 5.68 -5.87
C TYR A 404 0.82 6.62 -5.34
N GLY A 405 1.63 6.17 -4.39
CA GLY A 405 2.77 6.94 -3.90
C GLY A 405 2.43 8.19 -3.09
N VAL A 406 1.32 8.15 -2.34
CA VAL A 406 0.92 9.27 -1.47
C VAL A 406 1.68 9.23 -0.15
N LEU A 407 1.89 10.39 0.45
CA LEU A 407 2.50 10.50 1.78
C LEU A 407 1.67 9.76 2.82
N GLY A 408 2.34 9.03 3.70
CA GLY A 408 1.73 8.24 4.75
C GLY A 408 0.93 7.03 4.25
N ASP A 409 1.22 6.51 3.04
CA ASP A 409 0.63 5.26 2.58
C ASP A 409 1.32 4.08 3.28
N PHE A 410 0.54 3.34 4.06
CA PHE A 410 1.01 2.15 4.76
C PHE A 410 -0.08 1.09 4.84
N ARG A 411 0.33 -0.14 5.10
CA ARG A 411 -0.57 -1.26 5.41
C ARG A 411 -0.05 -2.04 6.61
N ARG A 412 -0.91 -2.26 7.61
CA ARG A 412 -0.57 -3.15 8.75
C ARG A 412 -0.56 -4.59 8.27
N GLN A 413 0.43 -5.35 8.72
CA GLN A 413 0.59 -6.76 8.35
C GLN A 413 0.00 -7.69 9.44
N PRO A 414 -0.73 -8.77 9.08
CA PRO A 414 -1.35 -9.68 10.06
C PRO A 414 -0.35 -10.36 10.99
N HIS A 415 0.88 -10.60 10.51
CA HIS A 415 1.97 -11.22 11.26
C HIS A 415 2.76 -10.22 12.12
N GLY A 416 2.26 -8.99 12.28
CA GLY A 416 2.94 -7.90 12.97
C GLY A 416 3.75 -7.01 12.03
N GLY A 417 4.03 -5.79 12.47
CA GLY A 417 4.70 -4.78 11.66
C GLY A 417 3.81 -4.08 10.63
N PHE A 418 4.43 -3.44 9.65
CA PHE A 418 3.76 -2.69 8.61
C PHE A 418 4.58 -2.65 7.31
N GLU A 419 3.87 -2.40 6.21
CA GLU A 419 4.40 -2.13 4.88
C GLU A 419 4.27 -0.64 4.60
N TYR A 420 5.36 0.00 4.20
CA TYR A 420 5.44 1.39 3.75
C TYR A 420 5.38 1.46 2.23
N ARG A 421 4.44 2.25 1.69
CA ARG A 421 3.96 2.08 0.30
C ARG A 421 4.10 3.33 -0.57
N THR A 422 4.80 4.35 -0.08
CA THR A 422 4.92 5.64 -0.77
C THR A 422 5.97 5.61 -1.88
N LEU A 423 7.00 4.77 -1.79
CA LEU A 423 8.15 4.81 -2.69
C LEU A 423 7.80 4.36 -4.12
N PRO A 424 8.47 4.94 -5.14
CA PRO A 424 8.47 4.35 -6.48
C PRO A 424 9.23 3.02 -6.45
N SER A 425 9.10 2.20 -7.48
CA SER A 425 9.96 1.02 -7.60
C SER A 425 11.43 1.44 -7.70
N PHE A 426 12.20 1.09 -6.67
CA PHE A 426 13.64 1.33 -6.59
C PHE A 426 14.46 0.27 -7.34
N LEU A 427 13.82 -0.65 -8.09
CA LEU A 427 14.48 -1.63 -8.96
C LEU A 427 15.16 -1.01 -10.18
N VAL A 428 15.09 0.30 -10.36
CA VAL A 428 15.77 1.01 -11.47
C VAL A 428 17.28 0.73 -11.53
N SER A 429 17.93 0.44 -10.40
CA SER A 429 19.28 -0.14 -10.36
C SER A 429 19.64 -0.74 -8.99
N PRO A 430 20.63 -1.64 -8.92
CA PRO A 430 21.14 -2.15 -7.64
C PRO A 430 21.70 -1.06 -6.71
N VAL A 431 22.25 0.03 -7.25
CA VAL A 431 22.78 1.16 -6.46
C VAL A 431 21.65 1.90 -5.76
N ILE A 432 20.56 2.20 -6.48
CA ILE A 432 19.39 2.88 -5.92
C ILE A 432 18.68 2.00 -4.89
N ALA A 433 18.45 0.72 -5.20
CA ALA A 433 17.88 -0.23 -4.27
C ALA A 433 18.71 -0.35 -2.98
N LYS A 434 20.04 -0.46 -3.12
CA LYS A 434 20.96 -0.50 -1.98
C LYS A 434 20.88 0.77 -1.13
N GLY A 435 20.87 1.94 -1.77
CA GLY A 435 20.71 3.22 -1.08
C GLY A 435 19.39 3.30 -0.33
N ALA A 436 18.27 3.00 -1.00
CA ALA A 436 16.93 3.04 -0.41
C ALA A 436 16.80 2.09 0.80
N VAL A 437 17.25 0.84 0.68
CA VAL A 437 17.14 -0.17 1.74
C VAL A 437 18.02 0.18 2.94
N CYS A 438 19.27 0.57 2.72
CA CYS A 438 20.15 0.97 3.83
C CYS A 438 19.72 2.28 4.49
N LEU A 439 19.23 3.24 3.72
CA LEU A 439 18.70 4.50 4.25
C LEU A 439 17.42 4.26 5.06
N ALA A 440 16.51 3.43 4.57
CA ALA A 440 15.30 3.04 5.30
C ALA A 440 15.63 2.37 6.64
N HIS A 441 16.57 1.44 6.65
CA HIS A 441 17.03 0.81 7.90
C HIS A 441 17.55 1.84 8.90
N LEU A 442 18.42 2.75 8.45
CA LEU A 442 18.98 3.81 9.29
C LEU A 442 17.88 4.72 9.86
N ILE A 443 16.94 5.15 9.02
CA ILE A 443 15.80 5.99 9.43
C ILE A 443 14.95 5.28 10.47
N VAL A 444 14.54 4.04 10.24
CA VAL A 444 13.69 3.29 11.18
C VAL A 444 14.41 3.06 12.51
N SER A 445 15.72 2.84 12.47
CA SER A 445 16.54 2.64 13.67
C SER A 445 16.66 3.90 14.54
N HIS A 446 16.52 5.10 13.94
CA HIS A 446 16.81 6.39 14.59
C HIS A 446 15.76 7.48 14.29
N TYR A 447 14.50 7.12 14.06
CA TYR A 447 13.51 8.09 13.59
C TYR A 447 13.23 9.20 14.62
N GLU A 448 13.47 8.92 15.90
CA GLU A 448 13.34 9.88 17.00
C GLU A 448 14.32 11.05 16.87
N ASP A 449 15.47 10.84 16.22
CA ASP A 449 16.51 11.84 15.99
C ASP A 449 16.28 12.65 14.69
N LEU A 450 15.14 12.42 14.01
CA LEU A 450 14.79 13.01 12.72
C LEU A 450 13.54 13.92 12.79
N PRO A 451 13.62 15.09 13.45
CA PRO A 451 12.44 15.90 13.76
C PRO A 451 11.95 16.81 12.63
N LEU A 452 12.73 17.01 11.54
CA LEU A 452 12.35 17.96 10.50
C LEU A 452 11.24 17.40 9.62
N ARG A 453 10.21 18.22 9.38
CA ARG A 453 9.02 17.87 8.59
C ARG A 453 8.72 18.89 7.50
N PRO A 454 9.63 19.12 6.54
CA PRO A 454 9.39 20.07 5.46
C PRO A 454 8.10 19.75 4.68
N LEU A 455 7.73 18.48 4.50
CA LEU A 455 6.50 18.10 3.80
C LEU A 455 5.20 18.48 4.53
N ASP A 456 5.28 18.94 5.77
CA ASP A 456 4.12 19.51 6.46
C ASP A 456 3.82 20.95 5.96
N ARG A 457 4.80 21.66 5.39
CA ARG A 457 4.57 22.99 4.80
C ARG A 457 3.76 22.88 3.52
N GLU A 458 2.81 23.80 3.32
CA GLU A 458 1.87 23.74 2.19
C GLU A 458 2.54 23.80 0.81
N ASP A 459 3.55 24.65 0.66
CA ASP A 459 4.30 24.81 -0.59
C ASP A 459 5.08 23.53 -0.95
N LEU A 460 5.74 22.91 0.03
CA LEU A 460 6.52 21.69 -0.17
C LEU A 460 5.64 20.45 -0.32
N HIS A 461 4.53 20.40 0.42
CA HIS A 461 3.48 19.40 0.20
C HIS A 461 2.97 19.51 -1.24
N ALA A 462 2.56 20.70 -1.71
CA ALA A 462 2.10 20.86 -3.08
C ALA A 462 3.17 20.48 -4.13
N ALA A 463 4.44 20.80 -3.85
CA ALA A 463 5.57 20.44 -4.70
C ALA A 463 5.79 18.92 -4.81
N PHE A 464 5.68 18.18 -3.70
CA PHE A 464 5.79 16.71 -3.72
C PHE A 464 4.75 16.07 -4.63
N TYR A 465 3.49 16.51 -4.52
CA TYR A 465 2.40 15.95 -5.31
C TYR A 465 2.42 16.39 -6.77
N SER A 466 2.88 17.60 -7.09
CA SER A 466 3.00 18.08 -8.47
C SER A 466 4.25 17.57 -9.20
N GLY A 467 5.21 16.99 -8.48
CA GLY A 467 6.50 16.61 -9.07
C GLY A 467 7.50 17.77 -9.15
N ASN A 468 7.19 18.94 -8.57
CA ASN A 468 8.08 20.09 -8.61
C ASN A 468 9.27 19.90 -7.65
N LYS A 469 10.43 19.53 -8.21
CA LYS A 469 11.65 19.25 -7.44
C LYS A 469 12.34 20.49 -6.89
N ALA A 470 12.19 21.67 -7.53
CA ALA A 470 12.97 22.86 -7.19
C ALA A 470 12.86 23.29 -5.70
N PRO A 471 11.66 23.48 -5.12
CA PRO A 471 11.54 23.86 -3.71
C PRO A 471 11.92 22.72 -2.75
N LEU A 472 11.79 21.45 -3.17
CA LEU A 472 12.21 20.29 -2.37
C LEU A 472 13.73 20.16 -2.31
N ARG A 473 14.44 20.45 -3.40
CA ARG A 473 15.91 20.51 -3.43
C ARG A 473 16.44 21.60 -2.49
N ALA A 474 15.73 22.72 -2.34
CA ALA A 474 16.15 23.80 -1.46
C ALA A 474 16.18 23.40 0.02
N VAL A 475 15.32 22.48 0.45
CA VAL A 475 15.28 22.00 1.84
C VAL A 475 16.10 20.73 2.08
N TRP A 476 16.46 20.01 1.01
CA TRP A 476 17.19 18.74 1.10
C TRP A 476 18.49 18.80 1.91
N PRO A 477 19.38 19.83 1.78
CA PRO A 477 20.64 19.87 2.52
C PRO A 477 20.47 19.79 4.05
N GLN A 478 19.37 20.32 4.59
CA GLN A 478 19.09 20.26 6.03
C GLN A 478 18.73 18.84 6.49
N LEU A 479 17.95 18.12 5.67
CA LEU A 479 17.59 16.72 5.93
C LEU A 479 18.82 15.81 5.79
N GLU A 480 19.63 16.03 4.77
CA GLU A 480 20.88 15.28 4.56
C GLU A 480 21.84 15.46 5.73
N ALA A 481 21.98 16.68 6.25
CA ALA A 481 22.83 16.96 7.41
C ALA A 481 22.39 16.16 8.65
N GLN A 482 21.08 16.06 8.91
CA GLN A 482 20.58 15.24 10.02
C GLN A 482 20.80 13.75 9.81
N LEU A 483 20.59 13.24 8.59
CA LEU A 483 20.90 11.84 8.26
C LEU A 483 22.38 11.51 8.52
N ARG A 484 23.29 12.40 8.10
CA ARG A 484 24.74 12.24 8.31
C ARG A 484 25.15 12.31 9.78
N ALA A 485 24.37 12.98 10.61
CA ALA A 485 24.61 13.10 12.05
C ALA A 485 24.10 11.91 12.87
N LEU A 486 23.32 11.01 12.29
CA LEU A 486 22.77 9.85 12.99
C LEU A 486 23.86 8.88 13.46
N GLY A 487 23.61 8.26 14.62
CA GLY A 487 24.30 7.04 15.00
C GLY A 487 24.20 5.99 13.89
N GLY A 488 25.29 5.27 13.63
CA GLY A 488 25.30 4.24 12.58
C GLY A 488 25.45 4.75 11.14
N TYR A 489 25.41 6.07 10.87
CA TYR A 489 25.60 6.59 9.51
C TYR A 489 26.94 6.14 8.90
N SER A 490 28.03 6.16 9.67
CA SER A 490 29.37 5.75 9.20
C SER A 490 29.39 4.32 8.65
N ALA A 491 28.67 3.39 9.28
CA ALA A 491 28.53 2.02 8.81
C ALA A 491 27.66 1.92 7.54
N ALA A 492 26.63 2.77 7.43
CA ALA A 492 25.73 2.83 6.28
C ALA A 492 26.29 3.62 5.09
N ALA A 493 27.26 4.52 5.30
CA ALA A 493 27.72 5.52 4.34
C ALA A 493 28.13 4.92 2.99
N ARG A 494 28.87 3.79 3.00
CA ARG A 494 29.27 3.09 1.77
C ARG A 494 28.07 2.69 0.88
N SER A 495 26.91 2.45 1.49
CA SER A 495 25.68 2.07 0.81
C SER A 495 24.81 3.28 0.46
N VAL A 496 24.77 4.29 1.34
CA VAL A 496 23.87 5.44 1.23
C VAL A 496 24.48 6.59 0.42
N ASP A 497 25.76 6.90 0.59
CA ASP A 497 26.42 8.03 -0.08
C ASP A 497 26.29 8.04 -1.62
N PRO A 498 26.34 6.90 -2.34
CA PRO A 498 26.08 6.92 -3.78
C PRO A 498 24.74 7.54 -4.16
N LEU A 499 23.68 7.23 -3.39
CA LEU A 499 22.35 7.79 -3.59
C LEU A 499 22.33 9.30 -3.28
N LEU A 500 22.94 9.72 -2.17
CA LEU A 500 23.01 11.14 -1.80
C LEU A 500 23.82 11.96 -2.83
N ARG A 501 24.90 11.40 -3.37
CA ARG A 501 25.67 12.03 -4.45
C ARG A 501 24.83 12.21 -5.71
N SER A 502 24.00 11.25 -6.08
CA SER A 502 23.06 11.39 -7.20
C SER A 502 22.07 12.55 -6.97
N ILE A 503 21.58 12.72 -5.73
CA ILE A 503 20.68 13.83 -5.38
C ILE A 503 21.42 15.16 -5.48
N ALA A 504 22.63 15.26 -4.92
CA ALA A 504 23.46 16.46 -4.98
C ALA A 504 23.82 16.85 -6.42
N ALA A 505 24.08 15.85 -7.26
CA ALA A 505 24.32 16.02 -8.69
C ALA A 505 23.03 16.27 -9.51
N GLN A 506 21.87 16.39 -8.84
CA GLN A 506 20.56 16.61 -9.46
C GLN A 506 20.20 15.59 -10.54
N GLN A 507 20.69 14.36 -10.38
CA GLN A 507 20.42 13.27 -11.31
C GLN A 507 18.96 12.84 -11.22
N THR A 508 18.44 12.38 -12.35
CA THR A 508 17.16 11.67 -12.46
C THR A 508 17.42 10.32 -13.10
N TRP A 509 16.77 9.26 -12.62
CA TRP A 509 16.88 7.98 -13.30
C TRP A 509 16.01 7.93 -14.56
N ASP A 510 16.42 7.10 -15.51
CA ASP A 510 15.67 6.86 -16.75
C ASP A 510 14.80 5.60 -16.61
N GLU A 511 13.49 5.81 -16.48
CA GLU A 511 12.51 4.72 -16.37
C GLU A 511 12.25 4.00 -17.70
N SER A 512 12.81 4.51 -18.82
CA SER A 512 12.76 3.83 -20.12
C SER A 512 13.87 2.78 -20.29
N ARG A 513 14.83 2.71 -19.36
CA ARG A 513 15.95 1.76 -19.41
C ARG A 513 15.48 0.32 -19.21
N ASP A 514 16.14 -0.62 -19.89
CA ASP A 514 16.02 -2.04 -19.55
C ASP A 514 16.84 -2.35 -18.31
N ILE A 515 16.18 -2.63 -17.20
CA ILE A 515 16.85 -2.91 -15.94
C ILE A 515 17.35 -4.35 -15.86
N ARG A 516 16.89 -5.24 -16.74
CA ARG A 516 17.15 -6.68 -16.64
C ARG A 516 18.63 -7.01 -16.54
N SER A 517 19.46 -6.38 -17.35
CA SER A 517 20.92 -6.59 -17.34
C SER A 517 21.61 -6.03 -16.10
N LEU A 518 21.05 -5.02 -15.43
CA LEU A 518 21.61 -4.44 -14.20
C LEU A 518 21.51 -5.41 -13.03
N TRP A 519 20.48 -6.23 -13.02
CA TRP A 519 20.22 -7.24 -11.98
C TRP A 519 20.83 -8.60 -12.35
N ARG A 520 21.49 -8.67 -13.51
CA ARG A 520 22.30 -9.80 -13.97
C ARG A 520 23.79 -9.45 -13.78
N THR A 521 24.41 -9.80 -12.65
CA THR A 521 25.87 -10.05 -12.55
C THR A 521 26.23 -10.53 -11.13
N ALA A 522 27.15 -11.47 -10.91
CA ALA A 522 28.37 -11.83 -11.66
C ALA A 522 28.49 -13.34 -11.97
N PRO A 523 29.35 -13.77 -12.95
CA PRO A 523 29.70 -15.18 -13.17
C PRO A 523 30.26 -15.83 -11.88
N PRO A 524 30.21 -17.16 -11.75
CA PRO A 524 30.80 -17.84 -10.59
C PRO A 524 32.27 -17.44 -10.44
N VAL A 525 32.67 -17.13 -9.21
CA VAL A 525 34.06 -16.93 -8.81
C VAL A 525 34.76 -18.28 -8.92
N ASN A 526 35.15 -18.68 -10.14
CA ASN A 526 36.04 -19.78 -10.46
C ASN A 526 36.50 -19.66 -11.91
N ALA A 527 37.40 -18.71 -12.14
CA ALA A 527 38.38 -18.78 -13.21
C ALA A 527 39.59 -17.96 -12.76
N LEU A 528 40.30 -18.49 -11.76
CA LEU A 528 41.71 -18.13 -11.62
C LEU A 528 42.40 -18.57 -12.92
N PRO A 529 43.18 -17.70 -13.57
CA PRO A 529 44.07 -18.13 -14.64
C PRO A 529 44.98 -19.22 -14.06
N GLN A 530 45.05 -20.37 -14.73
CA GLN A 530 46.10 -21.33 -14.46
C GLN A 530 47.44 -20.63 -14.73
N GLU A 531 48.15 -20.28 -13.66
CA GLU A 531 49.55 -19.93 -13.74
C GLU A 531 50.31 -21.11 -14.37
N VAL A 532 50.94 -20.78 -15.49
CA VAL A 532 52.29 -21.19 -15.91
C VAL A 532 52.94 -22.20 -14.95
N ARG A 533 52.79 -23.48 -15.29
CA ARG A 533 53.82 -24.48 -15.02
C ARG A 533 54.64 -24.66 -16.29
N ARG A 534 55.78 -23.99 -16.35
CA ARG A 534 57.07 -24.51 -16.82
C ARG A 534 58.16 -23.48 -16.54
#